data_AF-A0A534Z2N8-F1
#
_entry.id   AF-A0A534Z2N8-F1
#
_cell.length_a   1.000
_cell.length_b   1.000
_cell.length_c   1.000
_cell.angle_alpha   90.00
_cell.angle_beta   90.00
_cell.angle_gamma   90.00
#
_symmetry.space_group_name_H-M   'P 1'
#
loop_
_entity.id
_entity.type
_entity.pdbx_description
1 polymer ?
#
loop_
_entity_poly.entity_id
_entity_poly.type
_entity_poly.pdbx_seq_one_letter_code
_entity_poly.pdbx_strand_id
1 'polypeptide(L)' 'MLTTIEAMIEPDGRVRLLEPVQLPTACRALVIILDDAASATERALLSERALAADWGRAEEDAAWVHLQRAR' A
#
# COMPACT_ATOMS: atom_id res chain seq x y z
N MET A 1 15.98 1.12 14.42
CA MET A 1 14.60 1.31 13.92
C MET A 1 14.59 1.09 12.43
N LEU A 2 13.51 0.53 11.89
CA LEU A 2 13.32 0.42 10.44
C LEU A 2 12.56 1.67 9.99
N THR A 3 13.11 2.38 9.01
CA THR A 3 12.52 3.59 8.44
C THR A 3 12.29 3.34 6.96
N THR A 4 11.07 3.56 6.51
CA THR A 4 10.73 3.53 5.09
C THR A 4 10.88 4.94 4.55
N ILE A 5 11.62 5.09 3.45
CA ILE A 5 11.88 6.38 2.80
C ILE A 5 11.36 6.25 1.38
N GLU A 6 10.55 7.21 0.95
CA GLU A 6 10.04 7.23 -0.42
C GLU A 6 11.12 7.73 -1.39
N ALA A 7 11.26 7.04 -2.51
CA ALA A 7 12.25 7.32 -3.52
C ALA A 7 11.70 7.00 -4.91
N MET A 8 12.19 7.73 -5.90
CA MET A 8 11.95 7.42 -7.31
C MET A 8 13.13 6.63 -7.87
N ILE A 9 12.83 5.58 -8.62
CA ILE A 9 13.83 4.78 -9.34
C ILE A 9 13.73 5.17 -10.81
N GLU A 10 14.78 5.77 -11.33
CA GLU A 10 14.89 6.15 -12.74
C GLU A 10 15.09 4.91 -13.62
N PRO A 11 14.77 4.97 -14.94
CA PRO A 11 14.93 3.83 -15.85
C PRO A 11 16.36 3.27 -15.94
N ASP A 12 17.36 4.07 -15.59
CA ASP A 12 18.77 3.66 -15.56
C ASP A 12 19.21 3.06 -14.22
N GLY A 13 18.26 2.88 -13.29
CA GLY A 13 18.50 2.30 -11.97
C GLY A 13 18.99 3.30 -10.92
N ARG A 14 19.11 4.59 -11.23
CA ARG A 14 19.41 5.60 -10.22
C ARG A 14 18.25 5.78 -9.26
N VAL A 15 18.53 5.65 -7.96
CA VAL A 15 17.56 5.86 -6.89
C VAL A 15 17.71 7.28 -6.36
N ARG A 16 16.63 8.06 -6.40
CA ARG A 16 16.60 9.43 -5.89
C ARG A 16 15.57 9.53 -4.76
N LEU A 17 16.03 9.85 -3.56
CA LEU A 17 15.13 10.09 -2.42
C LEU A 17 14.24 11.30 -2.73
N LEU A 18 12.95 11.21 -2.43
CA LEU A 18 12.03 12.33 -2.63
C LEU A 18 12.22 13.42 -1.57
N GLU A 19 12.70 13.02 -0.39
CA GLU A 19 12.97 13.92 0.73
C GLU A 19 14.41 13.72 1.24
N PRO A 20 15.06 14.79 1.75
CA PRO A 20 16.36 14.66 2.38
C PRO A 20 16.30 13.81 3.64
N VAL A 21 17.20 12.83 3.77
CA VAL A 21 17.31 11.99 4.97
C VAL A 21 18.67 12.19 5.62
N GLN A 22 18.64 12.49 6.93
CA GLN A 22 19.84 12.59 7.74
C GLN A 22 20.08 11.25 8.44
N LEU A 23 21.16 10.58 8.05
CA LEU A 23 21.59 9.33 8.67
C LEU A 23 22.80 9.61 9.56
N PRO A 24 22.83 9.08 10.80
CA PRO A 24 23.93 9.33 11.72
C PRO A 24 25.25 8.70 11.25
N THR A 25 25.17 7.62 10.48
CA THR A 25 26.31 6.91 9.87
C THR A 25 25.89 6.28 8.55
N ALA A 26 26.87 5.90 7.72
CA ALA A 26 26.61 5.10 6.52
C ALA A 26 25.98 3.76 6.91
N CYS A 27 24.91 3.38 6.21
CA CYS A 27 24.20 2.13 6.47
C CYS A 27 23.85 1.41 5.17
N ARG A 28 23.44 0.14 5.31
CA ARG A 28 22.85 -0.63 4.21
C ARG A 28 21.37 -0.28 4.10
N ALA A 29 20.88 -0.17 2.87
CA ALA A 29 19.46 0.04 2.56
C ALA A 29 18.90 -1.18 1.82
N LEU A 30 17.58 -1.41 1.98
CA LEU A 30 16.81 -2.33 1.16
C LEU A 30 15.94 -1.52 0.22
N VAL A 31 15.93 -1.88 -1.06
CA VAL A 31 15.08 -1.27 -2.08
C VAL A 31 13.96 -2.24 -2.39
N ILE A 32 12.72 -1.80 -2.24
CA ILE A 32 11.52 -2.56 -2.57
C ILE A 32 10.85 -1.82 -3.73
N ILE A 33 10.69 -2.49 -4.86
CA ILE A 33 10.01 -1.94 -6.03
C ILE A 33 8.53 -2.29 -5.90
N LEU A 34 7.68 -1.28 -5.81
CA LEU A 34 6.23 -1.46 -5.82
C LEU A 34 5.77 -1.47 -7.28
N ASP A 35 5.17 -2.58 -7.70
CA ASP A 35 4.59 -2.70 -9.04
C ASP A 35 3.21 -2.02 -9.05
N ASP A 36 3.20 -0.81 -9.61
CA ASP A 36 2.00 0.00 -9.86
C ASP A 36 1.17 -0.52 -11.07
N ALA A 37 1.74 -1.42 -11.88
CA ALA A 37 1.11 -1.85 -13.14
C ALA A 37 -0.04 -2.85 -12.93
N ALA A 38 -0.05 -3.60 -11.83
CA ALA A 38 -1.26 -4.30 -11.42
C ALA A 38 -2.19 -3.26 -10.80
N SER A 39 -2.95 -2.59 -11.67
CA SER A 39 -3.85 -1.50 -11.32
C SER A 39 -4.58 -1.85 -10.02
N ALA A 40 -4.64 -0.92 -9.08
CA ALA A 40 -5.41 -1.11 -7.85
C ALA A 40 -6.83 -1.62 -8.15
N THR A 41 -7.38 -1.25 -9.31
CA THR A 41 -8.62 -1.74 -9.89
C THR A 41 -8.63 -3.26 -10.16
N GLU A 42 -7.62 -3.84 -10.81
CA GLU A 42 -7.54 -5.29 -11.04
C GLU A 42 -7.41 -6.07 -9.75
N ARG A 43 -6.53 -5.61 -8.83
CA ARG A 43 -6.38 -6.27 -7.53
C ARG A 43 -7.66 -6.16 -6.69
N ALA A 44 -8.34 -5.01 -6.71
CA ALA A 44 -9.63 -4.81 -6.06
C ALA A 44 -10.71 -5.72 -6.66
N LEU A 45 -10.84 -5.78 -7.99
CA LEU A 45 -11.81 -6.65 -8.67
C LEU A 45 -11.59 -8.14 -8.36
N LEU A 46 -10.34 -8.59 -8.32
CA LEU A 46 -10.01 -9.97 -7.94
C LEU A 46 -10.35 -10.25 -6.46
N SER A 47 -10.10 -9.28 -5.59
CA SER A 47 -10.38 -9.39 -4.16
C SER A 47 -11.88 -9.35 -3.87
N GLU A 48 -12.63 -8.45 -4.51
CA GLU A 48 -14.09 -8.38 -4.40
C GLU A 48 -14.74 -9.68 -4.83
N ARG A 49 -14.31 -10.27 -5.95
CA ARG A 49 -14.83 -11.56 -6.41
C ARG A 49 -14.58 -12.70 -5.42
N ALA A 50 -13.43 -12.69 -4.74
CA ALA A 50 -13.11 -13.69 -3.73
C ALA A 50 -13.89 -13.48 -2.42
N LEU A 51 -14.14 -12.22 -2.04
CA LEU A 51 -14.80 -11.85 -0.79
C LEU A 51 -16.33 -11.84 -0.90
N ALA A 52 -16.89 -11.71 -2.11
CA ALA A 52 -18.34 -11.53 -2.32
C ALA A 52 -19.20 -12.66 -1.73
N ALA A 53 -18.69 -13.89 -1.65
CA ALA A 53 -19.44 -15.04 -1.12
C ALA A 53 -19.77 -14.92 0.39
N ASP A 54 -18.87 -14.29 1.16
CA ASP A 54 -19.00 -14.20 2.61
C ASP A 54 -19.20 -12.76 3.08
N TRP A 55 -18.68 -11.76 2.35
CA TRP A 55 -18.70 -10.35 2.72
C TRP A 55 -19.77 -9.51 2.00
N GLY A 56 -20.36 -10.02 0.90
CA GLY A 56 -21.39 -9.31 0.12
C GLY A 56 -22.82 -9.51 0.64
N ARG A 57 -22.98 -9.88 1.90
CA ARG A 57 -24.29 -10.23 2.50
C ARG A 57 -24.90 -9.01 3.19
N ALA A 58 -26.23 -8.91 3.17
CA ALA A 58 -26.95 -7.77 3.73
C ALA A 58 -26.72 -7.62 5.26
N GLU A 59 -26.41 -8.72 5.95
CA GLU A 59 -26.06 -8.73 7.36
C GLU A 59 -24.73 -8.01 7.64
N GLU A 60 -23.75 -8.15 6.75
CA GLU A 60 -22.48 -7.43 6.86
C GLU A 60 -22.74 -5.93 6.64
N ASP A 61 -23.45 -5.54 5.58
CA ASP A 61 -23.79 -4.12 5.33
C ASP A 61 -24.47 -3.46 6.53
N ALA A 62 -25.38 -4.18 7.21
CA ALA A 62 -26.02 -3.71 8.44
C ALA A 62 -25.02 -3.57 9.60
N ALA A 63 -24.06 -4.49 9.74
CA ALA A 63 -23.00 -4.41 10.76
C ALA A 63 -22.08 -3.19 10.53
N TRP A 64 -21.71 -2.89 9.28
CA TRP A 64 -20.86 -1.75 8.92
C TRP A 64 -21.50 -0.39 9.20
N VAL A 65 -22.83 -0.27 9.10
CA VAL A 65 -23.58 0.96 9.46
C VAL A 65 -23.32 1.39 10.91
N HIS A 66 -23.09 0.45 11.81
CA HIS A 66 -22.84 0.74 13.22
C HIS A 66 -21.42 1.21 13.53
N LEU A 67 -20.46 1.01 12.61
CA LEU A 67 -19.05 1.37 12.79
C LEU A 67 -18.73 2.82 12.37
N GLN A 68 -19.63 3.52 11.68
CA GLN A 68 -19.42 4.91 11.24
C GLN A 68 -19.47 5.96 12.38
N ARG A 69 -19.49 5.54 13.65
CA ARG A 69 -19.56 6.44 14.82
C ARG A 69 -18.21 6.80 15.44
N ALA A 70 -17.10 6.64 14.73
CA ALA A 70 -15.82 7.23 15.12
C ALA A 70 -15.54 8.45 14.22
N ARG A 71 -15.87 9.64 14.75
CA ARG A 71 -15.40 10.93 14.21
C ARG A 71 -14.10 11.33 14.90
#